data_AF-A0AAJ6LDV6-F1
#
_entry.id   AF-A0AAJ6LDV6-F1
#
_cell.length_a   1.000
_cell.length_b   1.000
_cell.length_c   1.000
_cell.angle_alpha   90.00
_cell.angle_beta   90.00
_cell.angle_gamma   90.00
#
_symmetry.space_group_name_H-M   'P 1'
#
loop_
_entity.id
_entity.type
_entity.pdbx_description
1 polymer ?
#
loop_
_entity_poly.entity_id
_entity_poly.type
_entity_poly.pdbx_seq_one_letter_code
_entity_poly.pdbx_strand_id
1 'polypeptide(L)'
;MAFDLVQYFAEQIKIQKPELLSQYSDEERLQYLSEANTLSLGKLITLMRQDGTKLYHEIQTQDHLYIQELARHLTTSPQNESQLAKADLEHSLTTMLGLQFAELKQLDVTGNFGEHGIRELLVGQIEHLSGLADDWVWTTSELTELIGSKPKPEEELSLEETMKEFNQMVNQHATDHSDQLHTQVVEQNPTPTWAKLIEPAVAIVILWGLYCAASQMFV
;
A
#
# COMPACT_ATOMS: atom_id res chain seq x y z
N MET A 1 13.32 15.76 -15.18
CA MET A 1 12.00 15.46 -14.59
C MET A 1 11.52 14.18 -15.25
N ALA A 2 11.31 13.12 -14.47
CA ALA A 2 10.79 11.86 -14.99
C ALA A 2 9.34 12.06 -15.46
N PHE A 3 8.90 11.29 -16.45
CA PHE A 3 7.54 11.37 -16.97
C PHE A 3 6.57 10.71 -15.98
N ASP A 4 5.56 11.46 -15.54
CA ASP A 4 4.58 11.03 -14.55
C ASP A 4 3.34 10.45 -15.24
N LEU A 5 3.25 9.13 -15.34
CA LEU A 5 2.11 8.42 -15.92
C LEU A 5 0.86 8.54 -15.04
N VAL A 6 1.00 8.64 -13.72
CA VAL A 6 -0.14 8.73 -12.81
C VAL A 6 -0.95 9.97 -13.13
N GLN A 7 -0.27 11.12 -13.17
CA GLN A 7 -0.88 12.41 -13.50
C GLN A 7 -1.32 12.46 -14.96
N TYR A 8 -0.50 11.94 -15.88
CA TYR A 8 -0.85 11.90 -17.30
C TYR A 8 -2.17 11.15 -17.53
N PHE A 9 -2.33 9.95 -16.98
CA PHE A 9 -3.57 9.18 -17.13
C PHE A 9 -4.75 9.84 -16.42
N ALA A 10 -4.56 10.44 -15.26
CA ALA A 10 -5.61 11.18 -14.58
C ALA A 10 -6.16 12.31 -15.47
N GLU A 11 -5.29 13.05 -16.16
CA GLU A 11 -5.71 14.09 -17.11
C GLU A 11 -6.36 13.50 -18.37
N GLN A 12 -5.84 12.40 -18.91
CA GLN A 12 -6.47 11.74 -20.06
C GLN A 12 -7.87 11.21 -19.74
N ILE A 13 -8.09 10.66 -18.54
CA ILE A 13 -9.41 10.21 -18.09
C ILE A 13 -10.38 11.40 -18.02
N LYS A 14 -9.96 12.54 -17.46
CA LYS A 14 -10.80 13.75 -17.40
C LYS A 14 -11.21 14.24 -18.80
N ILE A 15 -10.29 14.19 -19.76
CA ILE A 15 -10.52 14.67 -21.13
C ILE A 15 -11.40 13.69 -21.92
N GLN A 16 -11.08 12.40 -21.88
CA GLN A 16 -11.67 11.39 -22.77
C GLN A 16 -12.91 10.70 -22.19
N LYS A 17 -13.07 10.72 -20.86
CA LYS A 17 -14.17 10.06 -20.12
C LYS A 17 -14.80 10.99 -19.08
N PRO A 18 -15.24 12.21 -19.46
CA PRO A 18 -15.83 13.18 -18.54
C PRO A 18 -17.16 12.72 -17.91
N GLU A 19 -17.78 11.65 -18.41
CA GLU A 19 -19.01 11.05 -17.88
C GLU A 19 -18.77 9.97 -16.82
N LEU A 20 -17.53 9.47 -16.68
CA LEU A 20 -17.23 8.35 -15.79
C LEU A 20 -17.45 8.74 -14.33
N LEU A 21 -18.23 7.93 -13.61
CA LEU A 21 -18.64 8.17 -12.21
C LEU A 21 -19.39 9.50 -12.01
N SER A 22 -20.07 10.01 -13.04
CA SER A 22 -20.85 11.27 -12.95
C SER A 22 -22.07 11.21 -12.04
N GLN A 23 -22.45 10.01 -11.56
CA GLN A 23 -23.50 9.84 -10.56
C GLN A 23 -23.09 10.23 -9.13
N TYR A 24 -21.79 10.39 -8.87
CA TYR A 24 -21.24 10.78 -7.56
C TYR A 24 -21.02 12.29 -7.47
N SER A 25 -20.83 12.81 -6.24
CA SER A 25 -20.42 14.20 -6.05
C SER A 25 -19.01 14.44 -6.63
N ASP A 26 -18.67 15.68 -6.96
CA ASP A 26 -17.38 16.00 -7.58
C ASP A 26 -16.18 15.56 -6.71
N GLU A 27 -16.30 15.67 -5.39
CA GLU A 27 -15.26 15.27 -4.43
C GLU A 27 -15.08 13.74 -4.38
N GLU A 28 -16.18 12.99 -4.17
CA GLU A 28 -16.16 11.52 -4.17
C GLU A 28 -15.68 10.99 -5.52
N ARG A 29 -16.15 11.59 -6.61
CA ARG A 29 -15.77 11.22 -7.96
C ARG A 29 -14.27 11.38 -8.17
N LEU A 30 -13.68 12.52 -7.77
CA LEU A 30 -12.23 12.74 -7.90
C LEU A 30 -11.45 11.71 -7.08
N GLN A 31 -11.88 11.42 -5.86
CA GLN A 31 -11.26 10.41 -5.01
C GLN A 31 -11.31 9.02 -5.66
N TYR A 32 -12.49 8.57 -6.08
CA TYR A 32 -12.67 7.25 -6.69
C TYR A 32 -11.93 7.10 -8.02
N LEU A 33 -11.90 8.15 -8.85
CA LEU A 33 -11.12 8.14 -10.08
C LEU A 33 -9.62 8.05 -9.79
N SER A 34 -9.13 8.76 -8.78
CA SER A 34 -7.73 8.71 -8.36
C SER A 34 -7.35 7.33 -7.84
N GLU A 35 -8.14 6.76 -6.92
CA GLU A 35 -7.91 5.42 -6.36
C GLU A 35 -7.91 4.35 -7.45
N ALA A 36 -8.88 4.37 -8.36
CA ALA A 36 -8.97 3.40 -9.45
C ALA A 36 -7.84 3.55 -10.48
N ASN A 37 -7.43 4.79 -10.80
CA ASN A 37 -6.27 5.04 -11.67
C ASN A 37 -4.98 4.50 -11.05
N THR A 38 -4.78 4.76 -9.76
CA THR A 38 -3.63 4.28 -8.99
C THR A 38 -3.61 2.75 -8.88
N LEU A 39 -4.77 2.12 -8.61
CA LEU A 39 -4.91 0.67 -8.54
C LEU A 39 -4.61 -0.01 -9.88
N SER A 40 -5.18 0.50 -10.97
CA SER A 40 -4.99 -0.04 -12.32
C SER A 40 -3.53 0.10 -12.77
N LEU A 41 -2.92 1.27 -12.60
CA LEU A 41 -1.51 1.49 -12.92
C LEU A 41 -0.60 0.60 -12.06
N GLY A 42 -0.88 0.49 -10.76
CA GLY A 42 -0.15 -0.42 -9.88
C GLY A 42 -0.17 -1.85 -10.38
N LYS A 43 -1.35 -2.33 -10.84
CA LYS A 43 -1.47 -3.67 -11.42
C LYS A 43 -0.67 -3.82 -12.73
N LEU A 44 -0.67 -2.81 -13.60
CA LEU A 44 0.15 -2.83 -14.83
C LEU A 44 1.64 -2.94 -14.51
N ILE A 45 2.14 -2.26 -13.47
CA ILE A 45 3.54 -2.35 -13.05
C ILE A 45 3.87 -3.76 -12.57
N THR A 46 3.01 -4.35 -11.72
CA THR A 46 3.18 -5.73 -11.25
C THR A 46 3.23 -6.72 -12.41
N LEU A 47 2.28 -6.63 -13.35
CA LEU A 47 2.24 -7.49 -14.53
C LEU A 47 3.48 -7.30 -15.41
N MET A 48 3.96 -6.05 -15.56
CA MET A 48 5.19 -5.75 -16.29
C MET A 48 6.41 -6.45 -15.66
N ARG A 49 6.50 -6.48 -14.33
CA ARG A 49 7.58 -7.17 -13.61
C ARG A 49 7.48 -8.69 -13.70
N GLN A 50 6.27 -9.23 -13.69
CA GLN A 50 6.03 -10.68 -13.75
C GLN A 50 6.27 -11.26 -15.14
N ASP A 51 5.61 -10.71 -16.16
CA ASP A 51 5.74 -11.12 -17.56
C ASP A 51 5.51 -9.92 -18.48
N GLY A 52 6.52 -9.07 -18.57
CA GLY A 52 6.42 -7.84 -19.35
C GLY A 52 6.35 -8.06 -20.86
N THR A 53 6.78 -9.22 -21.38
CA THR A 53 6.60 -9.55 -22.80
C THR A 53 5.12 -9.82 -23.09
N LYS A 54 4.44 -10.59 -22.22
CA LYS A 54 2.99 -10.78 -22.32
C LYS A 54 2.26 -9.44 -22.18
N LEU A 55 2.53 -8.66 -21.13
CA LEU A 55 1.85 -7.39 -20.94
C LEU A 55 2.09 -6.43 -22.12
N TYR A 56 3.32 -6.35 -22.63
CA TYR A 56 3.62 -5.54 -23.80
C TYR A 56 2.82 -5.99 -25.02
N HIS A 57 2.71 -7.29 -25.27
CA HIS A 57 1.84 -7.81 -26.32
C HIS A 57 0.39 -7.38 -26.14
N GLU A 58 -0.17 -7.50 -24.93
CA GLU A 58 -1.54 -7.08 -24.62
C GLU A 58 -1.73 -5.56 -24.77
N ILE A 59 -0.70 -4.74 -24.50
CA ILE A 59 -0.71 -3.30 -24.80
C ILE A 59 -0.84 -3.06 -26.30
N GLN A 60 -0.10 -3.81 -27.12
CA GLN A 60 -0.15 -3.64 -28.57
C GLN A 60 -1.47 -4.13 -29.19
N THR A 61 -2.02 -5.24 -28.72
CA THR A 61 -3.27 -5.82 -29.24
C THR A 61 -4.50 -5.10 -28.71
N GLN A 62 -4.43 -4.53 -27.50
CA GLN A 62 -5.54 -3.90 -26.79
C GLN A 62 -6.75 -4.85 -26.67
N ASP A 63 -6.51 -6.12 -26.33
CA ASP A 63 -7.56 -7.12 -26.20
C ASP A 63 -8.55 -6.73 -25.09
N HIS A 64 -9.80 -6.51 -25.49
CA HIS A 64 -10.87 -6.11 -24.58
C HIS A 64 -11.16 -7.18 -23.52
N LEU A 65 -11.06 -8.48 -23.87
CA LEU A 65 -11.35 -9.56 -22.93
C LEU A 65 -10.29 -9.61 -21.83
N TYR A 66 -9.02 -9.42 -22.20
CA TYR A 66 -7.93 -9.32 -21.24
C TYR A 66 -8.11 -8.14 -20.28
N ILE A 67 -8.46 -6.97 -20.81
CA ILE A 67 -8.74 -5.76 -20.01
C ILE A 67 -9.88 -6.01 -19.01
N GLN A 68 -10.98 -6.60 -19.47
CA GLN A 68 -12.12 -6.91 -18.62
C GLN A 68 -11.75 -7.96 -17.56
N GLU A 69 -10.95 -8.97 -17.90
CA GLU A 69 -10.48 -9.96 -16.94
C GLU A 69 -9.62 -9.32 -15.85
N LEU A 70 -8.70 -8.41 -16.20
CA LEU A 70 -7.92 -7.64 -15.24
C LEU A 70 -8.79 -6.81 -14.31
N ALA A 71 -9.76 -6.06 -14.86
CA ALA A 71 -10.68 -5.26 -14.07
C ALA A 71 -11.50 -6.13 -13.10
N ARG A 72 -11.99 -7.28 -13.57
CA ARG A 72 -12.72 -8.24 -12.75
C ARG A 72 -11.85 -8.85 -11.66
N HIS A 73 -10.60 -9.20 -11.96
CA HIS A 73 -9.66 -9.73 -10.98
C HIS A 73 -9.40 -8.73 -9.85
N LEU A 74 -9.17 -7.45 -10.19
CA LEU A 74 -9.01 -6.38 -9.21
C LEU A 74 -10.28 -6.19 -8.39
N THR A 75 -11.45 -6.17 -9.02
CA THR A 75 -12.75 -5.96 -8.37
C THR A 75 -13.14 -7.12 -7.43
N THR A 76 -12.77 -8.35 -7.77
CA THR A 76 -13.13 -9.56 -7.01
C THR A 76 -12.05 -10.00 -6.04
N SER A 77 -10.90 -9.33 -6.01
CA SER A 77 -9.83 -9.60 -5.06
C SER A 77 -10.34 -9.52 -3.61
N PRO A 78 -9.98 -10.47 -2.74
CA PRO A 78 -10.36 -10.41 -1.32
C PRO A 78 -9.68 -9.25 -0.57
N GLN A 79 -8.64 -8.64 -1.14
CA GLN A 79 -7.91 -7.51 -0.57
C GLN A 79 -8.48 -6.16 -1.02
N ASN A 80 -9.47 -6.17 -1.91
CA ASN A 80 -10.10 -4.95 -2.39
C ASN A 80 -11.05 -4.39 -1.33
N GLU A 81 -10.77 -3.18 -0.86
CA GLU A 81 -11.56 -2.45 0.14
C GLU A 81 -12.19 -1.17 -0.44
N SER A 82 -12.34 -1.08 -1.77
CA SER A 82 -12.97 0.06 -2.43
C SER A 82 -14.39 0.30 -1.93
N GLN A 83 -14.74 1.58 -1.73
CA GLN A 83 -16.07 2.00 -1.32
C GLN A 83 -17.08 2.00 -2.47
N LEU A 84 -16.61 1.92 -3.72
CA LEU A 84 -17.48 1.84 -4.89
C LEU A 84 -18.28 0.54 -4.90
N ALA A 85 -19.51 0.61 -5.44
CA ALA A 85 -20.24 -0.61 -5.76
C ALA A 85 -19.44 -1.44 -6.78
N LYS A 86 -19.41 -2.77 -6.61
CA LYS A 86 -18.59 -3.65 -7.45
C LYS A 86 -18.81 -3.45 -8.95
N ALA A 87 -20.05 -3.24 -9.37
CA ALA A 87 -20.39 -3.00 -10.77
C ALA A 87 -19.78 -1.68 -11.28
N ASP A 88 -19.84 -0.61 -10.48
CA ASP A 88 -19.28 0.69 -10.82
C ASP A 88 -17.74 0.64 -10.84
N LEU A 89 -17.14 -0.06 -9.89
CA LEU A 89 -15.69 -0.28 -9.86
C LEU A 89 -15.20 -1.09 -11.06
N GLU A 90 -15.84 -2.22 -11.38
CA GLU A 90 -15.45 -3.05 -12.53
C GLU A 90 -15.57 -2.27 -13.84
N HIS A 91 -16.66 -1.53 -14.00
CA HIS A 91 -16.86 -0.66 -15.17
C HIS A 91 -15.78 0.43 -15.27
N SER A 92 -15.47 1.07 -14.15
CA SER A 92 -14.45 2.13 -14.08
C SER A 92 -13.06 1.59 -14.38
N LEU A 93 -12.66 0.48 -13.75
CA LEU A 93 -11.37 -0.16 -14.00
C LEU A 93 -11.25 -0.65 -15.44
N THR A 94 -12.29 -1.25 -16.01
CA THR A 94 -12.30 -1.68 -17.42
C THR A 94 -12.06 -0.49 -18.35
N THR A 95 -12.76 0.62 -18.08
CA THR A 95 -12.65 1.85 -18.88
C THR A 95 -11.27 2.49 -18.75
N MET A 96 -10.76 2.61 -17.52
CA MET A 96 -9.45 3.19 -17.23
C MET A 96 -8.31 2.36 -17.79
N LEU A 97 -8.32 1.05 -17.58
CA LEU A 97 -7.32 0.15 -18.15
C LEU A 97 -7.32 0.26 -19.67
N GLY A 98 -8.49 0.24 -20.32
CA GLY A 98 -8.58 0.40 -21.77
C GLY A 98 -7.98 1.71 -22.27
N LEU A 99 -8.20 2.81 -21.56
CA LEU A 99 -7.56 4.09 -21.84
C LEU A 99 -6.04 4.00 -21.63
N GLN A 100 -5.57 3.52 -20.48
CA GLN A 100 -4.15 3.37 -20.17
C GLN A 100 -3.42 2.52 -21.22
N PHE A 101 -4.02 1.41 -21.68
CA PHE A 101 -3.49 0.59 -22.76
C PHE A 101 -3.36 1.37 -24.08
N ALA A 102 -4.39 2.13 -24.46
CA ALA A 102 -4.36 2.95 -25.67
C ALA A 102 -3.27 4.04 -25.60
N GLU A 103 -3.16 4.69 -24.45
CA GLU A 103 -2.17 5.72 -24.21
C GLU A 103 -0.74 5.17 -24.20
N LEU A 104 -0.50 4.03 -23.54
CA LEU A 104 0.80 3.36 -23.54
C LEU A 104 1.22 2.96 -24.95
N LYS A 105 0.30 2.42 -25.74
CA LYS A 105 0.56 2.09 -27.15
C LYS A 105 0.86 3.34 -27.98
N GLN A 106 0.13 4.43 -27.77
CA GLN A 106 0.40 5.70 -28.46
C GLN A 106 1.77 6.27 -28.09
N LEU A 107 2.13 6.23 -26.80
CA LEU A 107 3.46 6.62 -26.32
C LEU A 107 4.55 5.75 -26.97
N ASP A 108 4.34 4.43 -27.04
CA ASP A 108 5.26 3.51 -27.70
C ASP A 108 5.46 3.84 -29.18
N VAL A 109 4.38 4.00 -29.94
CA VAL A 109 4.43 4.31 -31.37
C VAL A 109 5.08 5.67 -31.64
N THR A 110 4.78 6.66 -30.81
CA THR A 110 5.30 8.03 -30.97
C THR A 110 6.77 8.14 -30.57
N GLY A 111 7.14 7.50 -29.46
CA GLY A 111 8.49 7.51 -28.90
C GLY A 111 9.42 6.43 -29.49
N ASN A 112 8.87 5.46 -30.20
CA ASN A 112 9.55 4.25 -30.65
C ASN A 112 10.32 3.56 -29.50
N PHE A 113 9.65 3.38 -28.36
CA PHE A 113 10.26 2.87 -27.14
C PHE A 113 10.57 1.37 -27.20
N GLY A 114 9.68 0.60 -27.83
CA GLY A 114 9.69 -0.86 -27.80
C GLY A 114 9.41 -1.42 -26.40
N GLU A 115 9.44 -2.75 -26.28
CA GLU A 115 9.15 -3.46 -25.02
C GLU A 115 10.00 -2.93 -23.86
N HIS A 116 11.31 -2.77 -24.07
CA HIS A 116 12.22 -2.33 -23.02
C HIS A 116 11.90 -0.91 -22.55
N GLY A 117 11.65 0.03 -23.46
CA GLY A 117 11.33 1.41 -23.08
C GLY A 117 9.98 1.53 -22.35
N ILE A 118 8.97 0.75 -22.75
CA ILE A 118 7.68 0.71 -22.04
C ILE A 118 7.82 0.07 -20.65
N ARG A 119 8.66 -0.94 -20.52
CA ARG A 119 9.00 -1.52 -19.22
C ARG A 119 9.64 -0.49 -18.30
N GLU A 120 10.68 0.20 -18.74
CA GLU A 120 11.35 1.24 -17.96
C GLU A 120 10.39 2.37 -17.59
N LEU A 121 9.54 2.78 -18.53
CA LEU A 121 8.54 3.82 -18.30
C LEU A 121 7.56 3.43 -17.19
N LEU A 122 6.98 2.22 -17.23
CA LEU A 122 6.03 1.74 -16.23
C LEU A 122 6.71 1.48 -14.87
N VAL A 123 7.84 0.79 -14.86
CA VAL A 123 8.56 0.46 -13.62
C VAL A 123 9.09 1.73 -12.95
N GLY A 124 9.44 2.77 -13.71
CA GLY A 124 9.84 4.07 -13.17
C GLY A 124 8.73 4.83 -12.41
N GLN A 125 7.48 4.38 -12.46
CA GLN A 125 6.35 5.07 -11.81
C GLN A 125 6.19 4.78 -10.32
N ILE A 126 6.96 3.84 -9.75
CA ILE A 126 6.82 3.45 -8.33
C ILE A 126 6.98 4.66 -7.41
N GLU A 127 7.95 5.53 -7.70
CA GLU A 127 8.20 6.73 -6.90
C GLU A 127 7.02 7.71 -6.95
N HIS A 128 6.38 7.84 -8.11
CA HIS A 128 5.21 8.69 -8.31
C HIS A 128 3.96 8.14 -7.60
N LEU A 129 3.85 6.82 -7.43
CA LEU A 129 2.74 6.17 -6.75
C LEU A 129 2.82 6.28 -5.22
N SER A 130 4.02 6.48 -4.68
CA SER A 130 4.26 6.53 -3.24
C SER A 130 3.42 7.62 -2.57
N GLY A 131 2.61 7.21 -1.60
CA GLY A 131 1.78 8.11 -0.80
C GLY A 131 0.45 8.52 -1.43
N LEU A 132 0.10 8.04 -2.63
CA LEU A 132 -1.12 8.44 -3.33
C LEU A 132 -2.38 7.66 -2.94
N ALA A 133 -2.24 6.48 -2.36
CA ALA A 133 -3.37 5.60 -2.06
C ALA A 133 -3.19 4.84 -0.74
N ASP A 134 -4.31 4.34 -0.22
CA ASP A 134 -4.36 3.50 0.97
C ASP A 134 -3.78 2.11 0.70
N ASP A 135 -3.37 1.42 1.78
CA ASP A 135 -2.64 0.16 1.71
C ASP A 135 -3.38 -0.96 0.96
N TRP A 136 -4.73 -0.95 0.98
CA TRP A 136 -5.53 -1.92 0.25
C TRP A 136 -5.29 -1.86 -1.27
N VAL A 137 -4.94 -0.69 -1.81
CA VAL A 137 -4.61 -0.52 -3.23
C VAL A 137 -3.30 -1.24 -3.56
N TRP A 138 -2.32 -1.13 -2.67
CA TRP A 138 -1.00 -1.75 -2.81
C TRP A 138 -1.04 -3.25 -2.61
N THR A 139 -1.83 -3.74 -1.65
CA THR A 139 -2.04 -5.18 -1.48
C THR A 139 -2.76 -5.75 -2.70
N THR A 140 -3.87 -5.13 -3.14
CA THR A 140 -4.66 -5.60 -4.30
C THR A 140 -3.87 -5.59 -5.61
N SER A 141 -2.98 -4.62 -5.82
CA SER A 141 -2.10 -4.56 -6.99
C SER A 141 -0.81 -5.38 -6.85
N GLU A 142 -0.54 -5.95 -5.68
CA GLU A 142 0.67 -6.68 -5.31
C GLU A 142 1.95 -5.81 -5.25
N LEU A 143 1.83 -4.48 -5.16
CA LEU A 143 2.93 -3.53 -4.94
C LEU A 143 3.24 -3.35 -3.45
N THR A 144 3.64 -4.44 -2.80
CA THR A 144 3.78 -4.49 -1.33
C THR A 144 4.82 -3.51 -0.76
N GLU A 145 5.77 -3.05 -1.57
CA GLU A 145 6.77 -2.06 -1.16
C GLU A 145 6.18 -0.66 -0.90
N LEU A 146 4.97 -0.38 -1.38
CA LEU A 146 4.28 0.90 -1.18
C LEU A 146 3.34 0.90 0.03
N ILE A 147 3.18 -0.23 0.72
CA ILE A 147 2.37 -0.33 1.93
C ILE A 147 2.97 0.58 3.01
N GLY A 148 2.13 1.42 3.61
CA GLY A 148 2.52 2.42 4.61
C GLY A 148 3.11 3.71 4.02
N SER A 149 3.08 3.89 2.69
CA SER A 149 3.62 5.09 2.04
C SER A 149 2.75 6.34 2.22
N LYS A 150 1.44 6.19 2.44
CA LYS A 150 0.52 7.31 2.63
C LYS A 150 0.78 8.00 3.97
N PRO A 151 1.13 9.30 3.99
CA PRO A 151 1.32 10.03 5.23
C PRO A 151 0.02 9.99 6.03
N LYS A 152 0.10 9.48 7.26
CA LYS A 152 -1.01 9.60 8.20
C LYS A 152 -1.07 11.06 8.65
N PRO A 153 -2.25 11.68 8.74
CA PRO A 153 -2.35 12.97 9.40
C PRO A 153 -1.79 12.77 10.81
N GLU A 154 -0.68 13.45 11.12
CA GLU A 154 -0.19 13.51 12.48
C GLU A 154 -1.32 14.10 13.31
N GLU A 155 -1.84 13.34 14.27
CA GLU A 155 -2.61 13.95 15.34
C GLU A 155 -1.68 15.01 15.93
N GLU A 156 -2.07 16.28 15.84
CA GLU A 156 -1.40 17.37 16.51
C GLU A 156 -1.44 17.05 18.02
N LEU A 157 -0.45 16.31 18.51
CA LEU A 157 -0.17 16.21 19.92
C LEU A 157 0.10 17.64 20.36
N SER A 158 -0.92 18.28 20.91
CA SER A 158 -0.85 19.65 21.37
C SER A 158 0.34 19.73 22.32
N LEU A 159 1.29 20.61 22.00
CA LEU A 159 2.47 20.86 22.82
C LEU A 159 2.06 21.21 24.27
N GLU A 160 0.87 21.78 24.43
CA GLU A 160 0.24 22.07 25.72
C GLU A 160 -0.18 20.81 26.48
N GLU A 161 -0.69 19.78 25.81
CA GLU A 161 -1.02 18.49 26.42
C GLU A 161 0.26 17.73 26.81
N THR A 162 1.28 17.76 25.95
CA THR A 162 2.61 17.21 26.27
C THR A 162 3.26 17.94 27.46
N MET A 163 3.18 19.27 27.51
CA MET A 163 3.72 20.07 28.62
C MET A 163 2.90 19.90 29.90
N LYS A 164 1.61 19.63 29.79
CA LYS A 164 0.73 19.33 30.93
C LYS A 164 1.07 17.97 31.53
N GLU A 165 1.22 16.94 30.71
CA GLU A 165 1.68 15.61 31.15
C GLU A 165 3.10 15.66 31.73
N PHE A 166 3.99 16.42 31.10
CA PHE A 166 5.35 16.65 31.62
C PHE A 166 5.32 17.38 32.98
N ASN A 167 4.57 18.48 33.10
CA ASN A 167 4.41 19.17 34.39
C ASN A 167 3.76 18.30 35.44
N GLN A 168 2.81 17.44 35.06
CA GLN A 168 2.16 16.51 35.98
C GLN A 168 3.14 15.44 36.48
N MET A 169 4.00 14.91 35.60
CA MET A 169 5.06 13.95 35.96
C MET A 169 6.15 14.60 36.84
N VAL A 170 6.54 15.84 36.53
CA VAL A 170 7.53 16.59 37.32
C VAL A 170 7.00 16.96 38.71
N ASN A 171 5.73 17.37 38.82
CA ASN A 171 5.13 17.73 40.10
C ASN A 171 4.81 16.52 40.98
N GLN A 172 4.56 15.34 40.39
CA GLN A 172 4.43 14.09 41.15
C GLN A 172 5.73 13.74 41.91
N HIS A 173 6.90 14.11 41.38
CA HIS A 173 8.18 13.95 42.09
C HIS A 173 8.44 15.02 43.17
N ALA A 174 7.71 16.13 43.18
CA ALA A 174 7.91 17.23 44.12
C ALA A 174 7.07 17.12 45.41
N THR A 175 6.13 16.17 45.49
CA THR A 175 5.20 16.07 46.64
C THR A 175 5.48 14.89 47.58
N ASP A 176 6.59 14.17 47.42
CA ASP A 176 6.91 12.95 48.18
C ASP A 176 7.84 13.16 49.40
N HIS A 177 7.82 14.36 49.99
CA HIS A 177 8.51 14.63 51.26
C HIS A 177 7.57 15.21 52.32
N SER A 178 6.63 14.39 52.81
CA SER A 178 6.18 14.50 54.21
C SER A 178 5.48 13.23 54.71
N ASP A 179 6.13 12.60 55.70
CA ASP A 179 5.65 11.70 56.76
C ASP A 179 4.84 10.41 56.46
N GLN A 180 5.61 9.30 56.52
CA GLN A 180 5.35 7.97 57.10
C GLN A 180 3.90 7.49 57.30
N LEU A 181 3.52 6.40 56.60
CA LEU A 181 3.29 5.07 57.19
C LEU A 181 3.09 4.01 56.08
N HIS A 182 3.60 2.81 56.33
CA HIS A 182 3.61 1.64 55.46
C HIS A 182 2.33 1.41 54.64
N THR A 183 2.47 1.30 53.31
CA THR A 183 2.09 0.11 52.55
C THR A 183 2.93 0.09 51.27
N GLN A 184 3.82 -0.91 51.12
CA GLN A 184 4.49 -1.15 49.84
C GLN A 184 3.43 -1.51 48.79
N VAL A 185 3.23 -0.64 47.81
CA VAL A 185 2.70 -1.03 46.50
C VAL A 185 3.83 -0.82 45.52
N VAL A 186 4.51 -1.92 45.19
CA VAL A 186 5.51 -2.00 44.14
C VAL A 186 4.76 -1.79 42.82
N GLU A 187 4.86 -0.61 42.20
CA GLU A 187 4.52 -0.44 40.79
C GLU A 187 5.55 -1.20 39.96
N GLN A 188 5.17 -2.43 39.65
CA GLN A 188 5.84 -3.28 38.71
C GLN A 188 5.73 -2.63 37.33
N ASN A 189 6.86 -2.26 36.75
CA ASN A 189 6.99 -2.12 35.29
C ASN A 189 6.27 -3.32 34.65
N PRO A 190 5.22 -3.13 33.84
CA PRO A 190 4.62 -4.23 33.11
C PRO A 190 5.59 -4.62 32.01
N THR A 191 6.58 -5.45 32.38
CA THR A 191 7.25 -6.31 31.42
C THR A 191 6.14 -7.13 30.74
N PRO A 192 5.98 -7.03 29.41
CA PRO A 192 4.90 -7.72 28.73
C PRO A 192 5.02 -9.21 29.03
N THR A 193 3.97 -9.81 29.58
CA THR A 193 3.95 -11.19 30.10
C THR A 193 4.34 -12.23 29.05
N TRP A 194 4.19 -11.89 27.76
CA TRP A 194 4.67 -12.66 26.62
C TRP A 194 6.19 -12.90 26.62
N ALA A 195 7.00 -11.95 27.12
CA ALA A 195 8.44 -12.10 27.19
C ALA A 195 8.87 -13.23 28.14
N LYS A 196 8.17 -13.38 29.28
CA LYS A 196 8.45 -14.46 30.27
C LYS A 196 8.04 -15.85 29.78
N LEU A 197 7.12 -15.94 28.81
CA LEU A 197 6.64 -17.21 28.27
C LEU A 197 7.51 -17.69 27.09
N ILE A 198 8.02 -16.76 26.28
CA ILE A 198 8.80 -17.08 25.07
C ILE A 198 10.27 -17.41 25.41
N GLU A 199 10.85 -16.79 26.45
CA GLU A 199 12.23 -17.05 26.88
C GLU A 199 12.56 -18.55 27.10
N PRO A 200 11.78 -19.33 27.88
CA PRO A 200 12.09 -20.75 28.08
C PRO A 200 11.83 -21.60 26.82
N ALA A 201 10.87 -21.22 25.97
CA ALA A 201 10.56 -21.95 24.75
C ALA A 201 11.69 -21.84 23.72
N VAL A 202 12.24 -20.62 23.54
CA VAL A 202 13.37 -20.38 22.63
C VAL A 202 14.61 -21.13 23.09
N ALA A 203 14.90 -21.15 24.41
CA ALA A 203 16.01 -21.92 24.96
C ALA A 203 15.89 -23.43 24.67
N ILE A 204 14.68 -24.00 24.78
CA ILE A 204 14.43 -25.42 24.46
C ILE A 204 14.62 -25.70 22.96
N VAL A 205 14.17 -24.81 22.07
CA VAL A 205 14.35 -24.97 20.61
C VAL A 205 15.83 -24.95 20.22
N ILE A 206 16.62 -24.05 20.82
CA ILE A 206 18.06 -23.97 20.60
C ILE A 206 18.76 -25.25 21.10
N LEU A 207 18.43 -25.72 22.31
CA LEU A 207 18.98 -26.96 22.85
C LEU A 207 18.60 -28.19 22.02
N TRP A 208 17.37 -28.23 21.49
CA TRP A 208 16.92 -29.30 20.60
C TRP A 208 17.67 -29.29 19.26
N GLY A 209 17.86 -28.11 18.66
CA GLY A 209 18.66 -27.95 17.44
C GLY A 209 20.11 -28.39 17.63
N LEU A 210 20.74 -28.01 18.75
CA LEU A 210 22.09 -28.43 19.10
C LEU A 210 22.17 -29.95 19.36
N TYR A 211 21.16 -30.54 19.99
CA TYR A 211 21.09 -31.99 20.20
C TYR A 211 20.97 -32.76 18.87
N CYS A 212 20.11 -32.31 17.96
CA CYS A 212 20.00 -32.88 16.62
C CYS A 212 21.33 -32.80 15.86
N ALA A 213 21.98 -31.63 15.87
CA ALA A 213 23.28 -31.43 15.23
C ALA A 213 24.38 -32.34 15.84
N ALA A 214 24.41 -32.48 17.17
CA ALA A 214 25.36 -33.37 17.84
C ALA A 214 25.08 -34.86 17.54
N SER A 215 23.82 -35.27 17.46
CA SER A 215 23.44 -36.67 17.13
C SER A 215 23.75 -37.05 15.68
N GLN A 216 23.75 -36.10 14.75
CA GLN A 216 24.17 -36.32 13.35
C GLN A 216 25.69 -36.41 13.18
N MET A 217 26.48 -35.95 14.16
CA MET A 217 27.95 -36.07 14.14
C MET A 217 28.47 -37.42 14.65
N PHE A 218 27.63 -38.23 15.32
CA PHE A 218 28.02 -39.51 15.93
C PHE A 218 27.38 -40.74 15.26
N VAL A 219 26.80 -40.58 14.06
CA VAL A 219 26.44 -41.65 13.12
C VAL A 219 27.34 -41.54 11.90
#